data_AF-V4K597-F1
#
_entry.id   AF-V4K597-F1
#
_cell.length_a   1.000
_cell.length_b   1.000
_cell.length_c   1.000
_cell.angle_alpha   90.00
_cell.angle_beta   90.00
_cell.angle_gamma   90.00
#
_symmetry.space_group_name_H-M   'P 1'
#
loop_
_entity.id
_entity.type
_entity.pdbx_description
1 polymer ?
#
loop_
_entity_poly.entity_id
_entity_poly.type
_entity_poly.pdbx_seq_one_letter_code
_entity_poly.pdbx_strand_id
1 'polypeptide(L)'
;MVATERGGAPAFTEWHALEALRRISLGEAGRLSLSSDLGIGEASARTLLDRLEREGLVVRTKRGRSLTEKGAAVLKALTSITTLRPCLLPQVKGFERCFLTVLPVRPPRELTEVYAIRDELVARGCRLSLIGYLEEGVIDFPGMTCELRSTIVSSITVDSPYDEGALIIVPEGCSRELMGAVIQLAYRDCNSVNSPV
;
A
#
# COMPACT_ATOMS: atom_id res chain seq x y z
N MET A 1 -7.54 -31.65 24.45
CA MET A 1 -6.43 -31.22 23.57
C MET A 1 -6.69 -29.78 23.19
N VAL A 2 -5.98 -28.84 23.84
CA VAL A 2 -6.13 -27.41 23.57
C VAL A 2 -5.35 -27.14 22.27
N ALA A 3 -6.06 -26.78 21.21
CA ALA A 3 -5.45 -26.22 20.02
C ALA A 3 -4.81 -24.90 20.44
N THR A 4 -3.49 -24.88 20.56
CA THR A 4 -2.75 -23.64 20.72
C THR A 4 -2.89 -22.86 19.42
N GLU A 5 -3.72 -21.81 19.44
CA GLU A 5 -3.65 -20.77 18.43
C GLU A 5 -2.22 -20.21 18.47
N ARG A 6 -1.37 -20.64 17.54
CA ARG A 6 -0.05 -20.05 17.30
C ARG A 6 -0.28 -18.70 16.63
N GLY A 7 -0.83 -17.74 17.36
CA GLY A 7 -1.19 -16.41 16.90
C GLY A 7 0.01 -15.49 16.78
N GLY A 8 0.97 -15.84 15.91
CA GLY A 8 1.84 -14.83 15.31
C GLY A 8 1.05 -14.08 14.23
N ALA A 9 1.32 -12.79 14.05
CA ALA A 9 0.81 -12.08 12.87
C ALA A 9 1.15 -12.90 11.61
N PRO A 10 0.24 -13.02 10.63
CA PRO A 10 0.56 -13.70 9.38
C PRO A 10 1.84 -13.09 8.81
N ALA A 11 2.78 -13.93 8.39
CA ALA A 11 4.07 -13.47 7.84
C ALA A 11 3.93 -12.88 6.42
N PHE A 12 2.75 -12.36 6.10
CA PHE A 12 2.40 -11.67 4.88
C PHE A 12 1.50 -10.48 5.21
N THR A 13 1.57 -9.45 4.38
CA THR A 13 0.91 -8.15 4.52
C THR A 13 -0.12 -7.94 3.40
N GLU A 14 -0.79 -6.80 3.41
CA GLU A 14 -1.74 -6.39 2.36
C GLU A 14 -1.06 -6.34 0.98
N TRP A 15 0.21 -5.89 0.93
CA TRP A 15 1.02 -5.92 -0.30
C TRP A 15 1.15 -7.34 -0.88
N HIS A 16 1.38 -8.33 -0.02
CA HIS A 16 1.51 -9.73 -0.47
C HIS A 16 0.20 -10.27 -1.04
N ALA A 17 -0.95 -9.87 -0.47
CA ALA A 17 -2.25 -10.26 -0.99
C ALA A 17 -2.53 -9.62 -2.37
N LEU A 18 -2.24 -8.33 -2.51
CA LEU A 18 -2.35 -7.63 -3.80
C LEU A 18 -1.45 -8.28 -4.86
N GLU A 19 -0.17 -8.50 -4.54
CA GLU A 19 0.78 -9.07 -5.47
C GLU A 19 0.41 -10.52 -5.84
N ALA A 20 -0.10 -11.31 -4.88
CA ALA A 20 -0.61 -12.65 -5.18
C ALA A 20 -1.78 -12.63 -6.17
N LEU A 21 -2.76 -11.72 -5.99
CA LEU A 21 -3.86 -11.56 -6.94
C LEU A 21 -3.35 -11.14 -8.33
N ARG A 22 -2.38 -10.21 -8.39
CA ARG A 22 -1.75 -9.77 -9.64
C ARG A 22 -1.08 -10.92 -10.37
N ARG A 23 -0.27 -11.71 -9.68
CA ARG A 23 0.43 -12.89 -10.22
C ARG A 23 -0.54 -13.96 -10.73
N ILE A 24 -1.57 -14.28 -9.95
CA ILE A 24 -2.61 -15.24 -10.36
C ILE A 24 -3.36 -14.75 -11.61
N SER A 25 -3.60 -13.44 -11.73
CA SER A 25 -4.25 -12.88 -12.93
C SER A 25 -3.39 -13.06 -14.21
N LEU A 26 -2.07 -13.15 -14.06
CA LEU A 26 -1.11 -13.41 -15.14
C LEU A 26 -0.90 -14.90 -15.42
N GLY A 27 -1.59 -15.80 -14.70
CA GLY A 27 -1.41 -17.26 -14.82
C GLY A 27 -0.27 -17.83 -13.95
N GLU A 28 0.40 -17.01 -13.14
CA GLU A 28 1.45 -17.43 -12.22
C GLU A 28 0.85 -17.92 -10.90
N ALA A 29 0.42 -19.19 -10.87
CA ALA A 29 -0.40 -19.75 -9.79
C ALA A 29 0.28 -20.86 -8.95
N GLY A 30 1.57 -21.11 -9.19
CA GLY A 30 2.35 -22.12 -8.48
C GLY A 30 2.62 -21.71 -7.03
N ARG A 31 2.51 -22.66 -6.09
CA ARG A 31 2.83 -22.39 -4.67
C ARG A 31 4.30 -21.99 -4.48
N LEU A 32 5.20 -22.70 -5.17
CA LEU A 32 6.64 -22.45 -5.13
C LEU A 32 7.01 -21.13 -5.80
N SER A 33 6.40 -20.80 -6.95
CA SER A 33 6.63 -19.52 -7.62
C SER A 33 6.14 -18.36 -6.74
N LEU A 34 4.93 -18.45 -6.19
CA LEU A 34 4.38 -17.41 -5.30
C LEU A 34 5.23 -17.21 -4.05
N SER A 35 5.71 -18.29 -3.41
CA SER A 35 6.60 -18.17 -2.25
C SER A 35 7.88 -17.40 -2.59
N SER A 36 8.51 -17.73 -3.72
CA SER A 36 9.73 -17.07 -4.21
C SER A 36 9.48 -15.61 -4.60
N ASP A 37 8.45 -15.36 -5.40
CA ASP A 37 8.13 -14.02 -5.94
C ASP A 37 7.73 -13.03 -4.85
N LEU A 38 7.01 -13.52 -3.83
CA LEU A 38 6.54 -12.73 -2.72
C LEU A 38 7.59 -12.59 -1.60
N GLY A 39 8.67 -13.38 -1.61
CA GLY A 39 9.68 -13.39 -0.55
C GLY A 39 9.16 -13.89 0.80
N ILE A 40 8.16 -14.78 0.80
CA ILE A 40 7.58 -15.37 2.01
C ILE A 40 7.80 -16.88 2.04
N GLY A 41 7.87 -17.46 3.24
CA GLY A 41 8.01 -18.92 3.40
C GLY A 41 6.83 -19.70 2.81
N GLU A 42 7.07 -20.95 2.42
CA GLU A 42 6.06 -21.80 1.75
C GLU A 42 4.77 -21.97 2.57
N ALA A 43 4.91 -22.10 3.90
CA ALA A 43 3.77 -22.18 4.81
C ALA A 43 2.91 -20.90 4.79
N SER A 44 3.54 -19.73 4.69
CA SER A 44 2.88 -18.42 4.57
C SER A 44 2.20 -18.28 3.22
N ALA A 45 2.86 -18.69 2.13
CA ALA A 45 2.28 -18.70 0.79
C ALA A 45 1.04 -19.61 0.71
N ARG A 46 1.11 -20.80 1.32
CA ARG A 46 -0.06 -21.70 1.44
C ARG A 46 -1.19 -21.03 2.21
N THR A 47 -0.88 -20.45 3.37
CA THR A 47 -1.88 -19.77 4.21
C THR A 47 -2.53 -18.59 3.48
N LEU A 48 -1.76 -17.81 2.73
CA LEU A 48 -2.26 -16.71 1.91
C LEU A 48 -3.24 -17.24 0.85
N LEU A 49 -2.83 -18.25 0.08
CA LEU A 49 -3.67 -18.86 -0.95
C LEU A 49 -4.96 -19.46 -0.38
N ASP A 50 -4.88 -20.18 0.73
CA ASP A 50 -6.05 -20.77 1.37
C ASP A 50 -7.03 -19.68 1.85
N ARG A 51 -6.52 -18.54 2.34
CA ARG A 51 -7.37 -17.38 2.66
C ARG A 51 -8.01 -16.77 1.42
N LEU A 52 -7.26 -16.55 0.35
CA LEU A 52 -7.81 -16.01 -0.90
C LEU A 52 -8.89 -16.92 -1.50
N GLU A 53 -8.70 -18.25 -1.43
CA GLU A 53 -9.70 -19.25 -1.82
C GLU A 53 -10.95 -19.17 -0.92
N ARG A 54 -10.76 -19.11 0.40
CA ARG A 54 -11.86 -19.02 1.38
C ARG A 54 -12.68 -17.74 1.23
N GLU A 55 -12.04 -16.61 0.95
CA GLU A 55 -12.73 -15.33 0.70
C GLU A 55 -13.37 -15.25 -0.70
N GLY A 56 -13.27 -16.33 -1.51
CA GLY A 56 -13.85 -16.43 -2.84
C GLY A 56 -13.20 -15.52 -3.86
N LEU A 57 -11.94 -15.10 -3.65
CA LEU A 57 -11.18 -14.26 -4.59
C LEU A 57 -10.43 -15.10 -5.63
N VAL A 58 -10.09 -16.34 -5.27
CA VAL A 58 -9.32 -17.27 -6.11
C VAL A 58 -10.02 -18.62 -6.14
N VAL A 59 -9.95 -19.30 -7.28
CA VAL A 59 -10.47 -20.67 -7.47
C VAL A 59 -9.38 -21.58 -8.03
N ARG A 60 -9.42 -22.86 -7.64
CA ARG A 60 -8.56 -23.90 -8.22
C ARG A 60 -9.06 -24.30 -9.59
N THR A 61 -8.15 -24.44 -10.54
CA THR A 61 -8.43 -24.91 -11.90
C THR A 61 -7.52 -26.09 -12.24
N LYS A 62 -7.80 -26.80 -13.34
CA LYS A 62 -6.94 -27.88 -13.83
C LYS A 62 -5.51 -27.42 -14.15
N ARG A 63 -5.32 -26.12 -14.39
CA ARG A 63 -4.01 -25.50 -14.74
C ARG A 63 -3.36 -24.77 -13.57
N GLY A 64 -3.93 -24.86 -12.35
CA GLY A 64 -3.43 -24.16 -11.17
C GLY A 64 -4.53 -23.38 -10.47
N ARG A 65 -4.45 -22.05 -10.51
CA ARG A 65 -5.42 -21.15 -9.89
C ARG A 65 -5.77 -20.01 -10.83
N SER A 66 -6.94 -19.45 -10.64
CA SER A 66 -7.42 -18.28 -11.39
C SER A 66 -8.21 -17.36 -10.47
N LEU A 67 -8.30 -16.08 -10.81
CA LEU A 67 -9.18 -15.16 -10.10
C LEU A 67 -10.65 -15.52 -10.38
N THR A 68 -11.49 -15.35 -9.37
CA THR A 68 -12.93 -15.27 -9.57
C THR A 68 -13.31 -13.88 -10.11
N GLU A 69 -14.56 -13.67 -10.50
CA GLU A 69 -15.07 -12.32 -10.85
C GLU A 69 -14.88 -11.33 -9.68
N LYS A 70 -15.19 -11.77 -8.45
CA LYS A 70 -14.93 -11.01 -7.22
C LYS A 70 -13.45 -10.68 -7.07
N GLY A 71 -12.56 -11.65 -7.27
CA GLY A 71 -11.11 -11.45 -7.20
C GLY A 71 -10.60 -10.44 -8.23
N ALA A 72 -11.10 -10.52 -9.47
CA ALA A 72 -10.75 -9.59 -10.53
C ALA A 72 -11.23 -8.16 -10.22
N ALA A 73 -12.45 -8.01 -9.69
CA ALA A 73 -12.98 -6.73 -9.26
C ALA A 73 -12.15 -6.11 -8.12
N VAL A 74 -11.78 -6.91 -7.11
CA VAL A 74 -10.91 -6.47 -6.00
C VAL A 74 -9.53 -6.06 -6.52
N LEU A 75 -8.89 -6.87 -7.37
CA LEU A 75 -7.59 -6.53 -7.96
C LEU A 75 -7.67 -5.19 -8.72
N LYS A 76 -8.73 -4.98 -9.50
CA LYS A 76 -8.93 -3.72 -10.25
C LYS A 76 -9.05 -2.52 -9.30
N ALA A 77 -9.87 -2.62 -8.26
CA ALA A 77 -10.08 -1.55 -7.29
C ALA A 77 -8.83 -1.22 -6.48
N LEU A 78 -8.06 -2.23 -6.07
CA LEU A 78 -6.79 -2.01 -5.38
C LEU A 78 -5.75 -1.38 -6.33
N THR A 79 -5.67 -1.87 -7.57
CA THR A 79 -4.71 -1.34 -8.56
C THR A 79 -4.95 0.14 -8.86
N SER A 80 -6.20 0.62 -8.86
CA SER A 80 -6.50 2.04 -9.09
C SER A 80 -6.00 2.97 -7.97
N ILE A 81 -5.85 2.47 -6.74
CA ILE A 81 -5.38 3.28 -5.59
C ILE A 81 -3.90 3.07 -5.26
N THR A 82 -3.28 1.98 -5.72
CA THR A 82 -1.86 1.69 -5.43
C THR A 82 -0.89 2.14 -6.54
N THR A 83 -1.27 3.13 -7.35
CA THR A 83 -0.37 3.66 -8.39
C THR A 83 0.74 4.47 -7.73
N LEU A 84 1.99 4.00 -7.89
CA LEU A 84 3.18 4.70 -7.44
C LEU A 84 3.83 5.45 -8.60
N ARG A 85 4.29 6.67 -8.34
CA ARG A 85 5.02 7.50 -9.31
C ARG A 85 6.46 7.65 -8.84
N PRO A 86 7.46 7.36 -9.68
CA PRO A 86 8.84 7.63 -9.31
C PRO A 86 9.07 9.14 -9.18
N CYS A 87 9.87 9.53 -8.20
CA CYS A 87 10.31 10.91 -7.99
C CYS A 87 11.81 10.95 -7.66
N LEU A 88 12.40 12.14 -7.80
CA LEU A 88 13.81 12.38 -7.50
C LEU A 88 13.91 13.60 -6.57
N LEU A 89 14.41 13.39 -5.36
CA LEU A 89 14.68 14.45 -4.39
C LEU A 89 16.16 14.41 -4.01
N PRO A 90 17.08 14.75 -4.92
CA PRO A 90 18.53 14.64 -4.67
C PRO A 90 19.01 15.50 -3.49
N GLN A 91 18.27 16.56 -3.15
CA GLN A 91 18.59 17.48 -2.06
C GLN A 91 18.10 16.98 -0.69
N VAL A 92 17.28 15.92 -0.66
CA VAL A 92 16.69 15.39 0.57
C VAL A 92 17.33 14.04 0.86
N LYS A 93 18.21 14.01 1.88
CA LYS A 93 18.94 12.81 2.27
C LYS A 93 17.99 11.62 2.51
N GLY A 94 18.24 10.52 1.80
CA GLY A 94 17.43 9.30 1.87
C GLY A 94 16.23 9.26 0.90
N PHE A 95 16.01 10.32 0.11
CA PHE A 95 14.95 10.41 -0.91
C PHE A 95 15.51 10.71 -2.30
N GLU A 96 16.80 10.46 -2.53
CA GLU A 96 17.47 10.72 -3.81
C GLU A 96 16.74 10.03 -4.97
N ARG A 97 16.23 8.82 -4.72
CA ARG A 97 15.17 8.17 -5.50
C ARG A 97 14.01 7.82 -4.58
N CYS A 98 12.81 8.18 -5.00
CA CYS A 98 11.61 8.01 -4.20
C CYS A 98 10.43 7.50 -5.03
N PHE A 99 9.41 7.04 -4.31
CA PHE A 99 8.06 6.88 -4.85
C PHE A 99 7.12 7.86 -4.17
N LEU A 100 6.19 8.37 -4.95
CA LEU A 100 5.14 9.30 -4.56
C LEU A 100 3.79 8.71 -4.94
N THR A 101 2.79 8.92 -4.09
CA THR A 101 1.39 8.60 -4.39
C THR A 101 0.45 9.59 -3.70
N VAL A 102 -0.71 9.80 -4.31
CA VAL A 102 -1.82 10.56 -3.72
C VAL A 102 -2.93 9.58 -3.38
N LEU A 103 -3.24 9.49 -2.10
CA LEU A 103 -4.33 8.64 -1.60
C LEU A 103 -5.60 9.50 -1.47
N PRO A 104 -6.76 9.08 -2.03
CA PRO A 104 -8.01 9.83 -1.99
C PRO A 104 -8.70 9.69 -0.63
N VAL A 105 -8.04 10.22 0.40
CA VAL A 105 -8.55 10.34 1.77
C VAL A 105 -8.50 11.81 2.17
N ARG A 106 -9.14 12.16 3.28
CA ARG A 106 -9.07 13.52 3.83
C ARG A 106 -7.60 14.00 3.93
N PRO A 107 -7.26 15.19 3.37
CA PRO A 107 -5.97 15.83 3.53
C PRO A 107 -5.51 15.90 5.01
N PRO A 108 -4.36 15.32 5.39
CA PRO A 108 -3.83 15.42 6.75
C PRO A 108 -3.26 16.82 6.97
N ARG A 109 -4.00 17.70 7.64
CA ARG A 109 -3.58 19.09 7.91
C ARG A 109 -2.90 19.23 9.27
N GLU A 110 -3.25 18.36 10.21
CA GLU A 110 -2.72 18.36 11.56
C GLU A 110 -1.57 17.35 11.73
N LEU A 111 -0.61 17.67 12.60
CA LEU A 111 0.54 16.78 12.87
C LEU A 111 0.12 15.39 13.37
N THR A 112 -0.99 15.31 14.10
CA THR A 112 -1.53 14.03 14.58
C THR A 112 -1.98 13.12 13.43
N GLU A 113 -2.53 13.69 12.36
CA GLU A 113 -2.98 12.95 11.17
C GLU A 113 -1.77 12.49 10.35
N VAL A 114 -0.78 13.38 10.20
CA VAL A 114 0.52 13.08 9.60
C VAL A 114 1.21 11.93 10.33
N TYR A 115 1.26 11.96 11.66
CA TYR A 115 1.86 10.89 12.45
C TYR A 115 1.11 9.57 12.36
N ALA A 116 -0.22 9.58 12.27
CA ALA A 116 -0.99 8.36 12.07
C ALA A 116 -0.61 7.65 10.76
N ILE A 117 -0.45 8.40 9.65
CA ILE A 117 0.01 7.83 8.36
C ILE A 117 1.46 7.33 8.48
N ARG A 118 2.33 8.10 9.14
CA ARG A 118 3.74 7.71 9.35
C ARG A 118 3.84 6.40 10.12
N ASP A 119 3.07 6.26 11.18
CA ASP A 119 3.13 5.10 12.07
C ASP A 119 2.68 3.82 11.33
N GLU A 120 1.73 3.93 10.37
CA GLU A 120 1.39 2.83 9.47
C GLU A 120 2.55 2.38 8.57
N LEU A 121 3.36 3.32 8.07
CA LEU A 121 4.55 3.03 7.26
C LEU A 121 5.65 2.41 8.12
N VAL A 122 5.89 2.96 9.31
CA VAL A 122 6.90 2.48 10.27
C VAL A 122 6.56 1.07 10.74
N ALA A 123 5.29 0.78 11.04
CA ALA A 123 4.83 -0.55 11.43
C ALA A 123 5.08 -1.62 10.36
N ARG A 124 5.17 -1.21 9.08
CA ARG A 124 5.49 -2.09 7.93
C ARG A 124 6.98 -2.16 7.63
N GLY A 125 7.81 -1.36 8.29
CA GLY A 125 9.27 -1.37 8.14
C GLY A 125 9.84 -0.15 7.43
N CYS A 126 9.01 0.76 6.90
CA CYS A 126 9.52 1.98 6.28
C CYS A 126 9.72 3.09 7.31
N ARG A 127 10.98 3.42 7.58
CA ARG A 127 11.37 4.39 8.62
C ARG A 127 11.45 5.83 8.15
N LEU A 128 11.49 6.05 6.84
CA LEU A 128 11.59 7.37 6.23
C LEU A 128 10.37 7.59 5.33
N SER A 129 9.62 8.64 5.62
CA SER A 129 8.48 9.06 4.81
C SER A 129 8.30 10.57 4.91
N LEU A 130 7.89 11.20 3.82
CA LEU A 130 7.36 12.56 3.82
C LEU A 130 5.85 12.46 3.58
N ILE A 131 5.08 13.13 4.42
CA ILE A 131 3.62 13.08 4.39
C ILE A 131 3.14 14.52 4.33
N GLY A 132 2.38 14.80 3.29
CA GLY A 132 1.74 16.07 3.05
C GLY A 132 0.35 15.84 2.49
N TYR A 133 -0.17 16.83 1.80
CA TYR A 133 -1.44 16.74 1.12
C TYR A 133 -1.43 17.46 -0.21
N LEU A 134 -2.37 17.06 -1.06
CA LEU A 134 -2.80 17.80 -2.24
C LEU A 134 -4.23 18.29 -1.94
N GLU A 135 -4.50 19.57 -2.18
CA GLU A 135 -5.84 20.13 -2.05
C GLU A 135 -5.99 21.30 -3.02
N GLU A 136 -6.93 21.21 -3.97
CA GLU A 136 -7.17 22.23 -4.99
C GLU A 136 -5.90 22.63 -5.77
N GLY A 137 -5.02 21.66 -6.05
CA GLY A 137 -3.74 21.89 -6.73
C GLY A 137 -2.63 22.45 -5.84
N VAL A 138 -2.91 22.74 -4.57
CA VAL A 138 -1.92 23.18 -3.57
C VAL A 138 -1.32 21.96 -2.89
N ILE A 139 0.02 21.95 -2.79
CA ILE A 139 0.76 20.94 -2.05
C ILE A 139 1.38 21.57 -0.81
N ASP A 140 1.17 20.96 0.35
CA ASP A 140 1.81 21.37 1.60
C ASP A 140 2.23 20.15 2.45
N PHE A 141 3.16 20.37 3.37
CA PHE A 141 3.72 19.39 4.29
C PHE A 141 3.66 19.95 5.72
N PRO A 142 2.65 19.57 6.53
CA PRO A 142 2.50 20.08 7.88
C PRO A 142 3.73 19.82 8.76
N GLY A 143 4.15 20.83 9.53
CA GLY A 143 5.30 20.75 10.43
C GLY A 143 6.67 20.85 9.76
N MET A 144 6.72 21.07 8.45
CA MET A 144 7.97 21.25 7.72
C MET A 144 8.38 22.73 7.65
N THR A 145 9.69 23.01 7.64
CA THR A 145 10.19 24.37 7.44
C THR A 145 9.90 24.85 6.02
N CYS A 146 9.73 26.16 5.84
CA CYS A 146 9.43 26.75 4.52
C CYS A 146 10.46 26.36 3.45
N GLU A 147 11.76 26.39 3.78
CA GLU A 147 12.86 26.10 2.86
C GLU A 147 12.84 24.65 2.35
N LEU A 148 12.67 23.69 3.26
CA LEU A 148 12.61 22.27 2.90
C LEU A 148 11.35 21.97 2.10
N ARG A 149 10.21 22.54 2.51
CA ARG A 149 8.94 22.42 1.79
C ARG A 149 9.05 22.96 0.36
N SER A 150 9.57 24.17 0.17
CA SER A 150 9.72 24.76 -1.18
C SER A 150 10.65 23.92 -2.05
N THR A 151 11.69 23.34 -1.45
CA THR A 151 12.62 22.44 -2.16
C THR A 151 11.91 21.17 -2.64
N ILE A 152 11.10 20.54 -1.79
CA ILE A 152 10.35 19.33 -2.16
C ILE A 152 9.29 19.66 -3.22
N VAL A 153 8.46 20.68 -2.99
CA VAL A 153 7.35 21.05 -3.90
C VAL A 153 7.87 21.42 -5.28
N SER A 154 9.00 22.14 -5.38
CA SER A 154 9.61 22.48 -6.68
C SER A 154 10.30 21.30 -7.39
N SER A 155 10.58 20.20 -6.68
CA SER A 155 11.29 19.03 -7.22
C SER A 155 10.37 17.87 -7.60
N ILE A 156 9.09 17.92 -7.21
CA ILE A 156 8.11 16.86 -7.52
C ILE A 156 7.11 17.33 -8.57
N THR A 157 6.66 16.37 -9.38
CA THR A 157 5.49 16.54 -10.24
C THR A 157 4.41 15.59 -9.73
N VAL A 158 3.29 16.14 -9.29
CA VAL A 158 2.12 15.37 -8.87
C VAL A 158 1.16 15.29 -10.04
N ASP A 159 1.12 14.14 -10.70
CA ASP A 159 0.08 13.77 -11.66
C ASP A 159 -0.81 12.73 -10.98
N SER A 160 -1.98 13.19 -10.54
CA SER A 160 -2.93 12.44 -9.72
C SER A 160 -4.31 12.52 -10.37
N PRO A 161 -5.07 11.41 -10.42
CA PRO A 161 -6.48 11.45 -10.83
C PRO A 161 -7.40 12.07 -9.77
N TYR A 162 -6.86 12.41 -8.60
CA TYR A 162 -7.56 13.00 -7.46
C TYR A 162 -7.12 14.46 -7.28
N ASP A 163 -8.10 15.36 -7.15
CA ASP A 163 -7.89 16.79 -6.91
C ASP A 163 -7.51 17.09 -5.45
N GLU A 164 -7.82 16.18 -4.54
CA GLU A 164 -7.49 16.25 -3.13
C GLU A 164 -7.07 14.88 -2.57
N GLY A 165 -6.18 14.87 -1.58
CA GLY A 165 -5.73 13.63 -0.95
C GLY A 165 -4.51 13.76 -0.04
N ALA A 166 -4.19 12.67 0.65
CA ALA A 166 -2.91 12.54 1.34
C ALA A 166 -1.78 12.28 0.34
N LEU A 167 -0.75 13.12 0.35
CA LEU A 167 0.44 12.97 -0.47
C LEU A 167 1.50 12.22 0.35
N ILE A 168 1.91 11.05 -0.11
CA ILE A 168 2.88 10.22 0.60
C ILE A 168 4.09 9.99 -0.30
N ILE A 169 5.27 10.31 0.22
CA ILE A 169 6.55 10.08 -0.44
C ILE A 169 7.40 9.17 0.44
N VAL A 170 7.97 8.12 -0.17
CA VAL A 170 8.88 7.18 0.51
C VAL A 170 10.13 6.96 -0.34
N PRO A 171 11.27 6.56 0.26
CA PRO A 171 12.43 6.12 -0.50
C PRO A 171 12.08 4.95 -1.44
N GLU A 172 12.79 4.80 -2.55
CA GLU A 172 12.55 3.72 -3.53
C GLU A 172 12.47 2.31 -2.90
N GLY A 173 13.31 2.07 -1.87
CA GLY A 173 13.35 0.81 -1.13
C GLY A 173 12.11 0.49 -0.28
N CYS A 174 11.21 1.46 -0.05
CA CYS A 174 9.99 1.32 0.75
C CYS A 174 8.72 1.09 -0.08
N SER A 175 8.85 0.78 -1.38
CA SER A 175 7.68 0.66 -2.28
C SER A 175 6.65 -0.37 -1.80
N ARG A 176 7.09 -1.50 -1.25
CA ARG A 176 6.21 -2.58 -0.75
C ARG A 176 5.42 -2.13 0.47
N GLU A 177 6.09 -1.45 1.39
CA GLU A 177 5.53 -0.90 2.62
C GLU A 177 4.52 0.18 2.31
N LEU A 178 4.82 1.07 1.36
CA LEU A 178 3.89 2.10 0.89
C LEU A 178 2.63 1.48 0.29
N MET A 179 2.76 0.50 -0.59
CA MET A 179 1.59 -0.19 -1.15
C MET A 179 0.72 -0.84 -0.06
N GLY A 180 1.34 -1.49 0.92
CA GLY A 180 0.62 -2.07 2.06
C GLY A 180 -0.11 -1.01 2.90
N ALA A 181 0.57 0.11 3.18
CA ALA A 181 -0.02 1.22 3.94
C ALA A 181 -1.18 1.88 3.19
N VAL A 182 -1.06 2.12 1.89
CA VAL A 182 -2.12 2.67 1.03
C VAL A 182 -3.39 1.83 1.11
N ILE A 183 -3.27 0.50 0.98
CA ILE A 183 -4.41 -0.42 1.07
C ILE A 183 -5.08 -0.31 2.44
N GLN A 184 -4.29 -0.29 3.52
CA GLN A 184 -4.83 -0.22 4.87
C GLN A 184 -5.48 1.13 5.20
N LEU A 185 -4.88 2.23 4.76
CA LEU A 185 -5.42 3.58 4.95
C LEU A 185 -6.73 3.76 4.18
N ALA A 186 -6.79 3.31 2.93
CA ALA A 186 -8.03 3.30 2.14
C ALA A 186 -9.12 2.46 2.80
N TYR A 187 -8.78 1.29 3.35
CA TYR A 187 -9.74 0.44 4.06
C TYR A 187 -10.30 1.12 5.31
N ARG A 188 -9.46 1.82 6.09
CA ARG A 188 -9.91 2.56 7.28
C ARG A 188 -10.82 3.73 6.95
N ASP A 189 -10.51 4.46 5.88
CA ASP A 189 -11.33 5.59 5.43
C ASP A 189 -12.72 5.11 4.95
N CYS A 190 -12.78 4.02 4.16
CA CYS A 190 -14.05 3.39 3.80
C CYS A 190 -14.88 2.96 5.01
N ASN A 191 -14.24 2.53 6.12
CA ASN A 191 -14.94 2.13 7.34
C ASN A 191 -15.33 3.32 8.24
N SER A 192 -14.59 4.42 8.22
CA SER A 192 -14.94 5.63 8.96
C SER A 192 -16.17 6.30 8.36
N VAL A 193 -16.34 6.23 7.03
CA VAL A 193 -17.55 6.70 6.32
C VAL A 193 -18.78 5.80 6.58
N ASN A 194 -18.58 4.52 6.90
CA ASN A 194 -19.65 3.54 7.14
C ASN A 194 -19.94 3.26 8.63
N SER A 195 -19.37 4.02 9.58
CA SER A 195 -19.78 3.94 10.98
C SER A 195 -21.08 4.73 11.19
N PRO A 196 -22.19 4.08 11.60
CA PRO A 196 -23.35 4.82 12.06
C PRO A 196 -22.96 5.52 13.37
N VAL A 197 -23.11 6.84 13.40
CA VAL A 197 -23.23 7.59 14.67
C VAL A 197 -24.53 7.20 15.34
#